data_AF-A0AAD7HUS8-F1
#
_entry.id   AF-A0AAD7HUS8-F1
#
_cell.length_a   1.000
_cell.length_b   1.000
_cell.length_c   1.000
_cell.angle_alpha   90.00
_cell.angle_beta   90.00
_cell.angle_gamma   90.00
#
_symmetry.space_group_name_H-M   'P 1'
#
loop_
_entity.id
_entity.type
_entity.pdbx_description
1 polymer ?
#
loop_
_entity_poly.entity_id
_entity_poly.type
_entity_poly.pdbx_seq_one_letter_code
_entity_poly.pdbx_strand_id
1 'polypeptide(L)'
;MPKIFFTGLDCEYTATYWNLPKHNEPFEPLPTDTIVVPHSLLINRAGDRIPHEVTFEQAGHWGYEEGHCAVIYGQAHSVDGSTTFCLRFILNVGVSTRNRESLTWHTYVRLLKDARFHSKYLTKAEGVFVPLHYGLWLMETGDWAGNVICSITQWCGKSWNELSRTDMNTEANRILVGRTMELLHDYGVTHGGIVYPADRRHLILDVDAPGLSRADLLNGKAPCYIVDFGDARTRHACTRRVPVLPLDALLFPKQVGCAELADVLELLEFMDNSRKLSPDSDTYKALEWYDEYSRRFPHLKASDVRLAQRAKLFKDMPPLYPELIVSFEGPEPYSKMFLEIDPDWDEETVLSVDSADDPRADSTSPETVADHLDVAIDKLRDTEPEDPVVALA
;
A
#
# COMPACT_ATOMS: atom_id res chain seq x y z
N MET A 1 4.26 26.75 3.35
CA MET A 1 5.20 26.24 2.32
C MET A 1 6.35 25.63 3.08
N PRO A 2 6.58 24.33 2.98
CA PRO A 2 7.61 23.66 3.74
C PRO A 2 9.01 24.05 3.23
N LYS A 3 9.95 24.13 4.16
CA LYS A 3 11.38 24.26 3.93
C LYS A 3 12.00 22.88 3.98
N ILE A 4 12.84 22.54 3.01
CA ILE A 4 13.62 21.31 2.99
C ILE A 4 15.08 21.67 3.20
N PHE A 5 15.63 21.30 4.36
CA PHE A 5 17.01 21.55 4.73
C PHE A 5 17.86 20.31 4.45
N PHE A 6 18.84 20.44 3.57
CA PHE A 6 19.76 19.36 3.20
C PHE A 6 21.06 19.53 3.98
N THR A 7 21.26 18.74 5.03
CA THR A 7 22.40 18.94 5.95
C THR A 7 23.75 18.76 5.27
N GLY A 8 23.84 17.83 4.31
CA GLY A 8 25.09 17.58 3.58
C GLY A 8 25.45 18.65 2.54
N LEU A 9 24.53 19.58 2.24
CA LEU A 9 24.79 20.75 1.40
C LEU A 9 24.85 22.06 2.22
N ASP A 10 24.51 22.00 3.51
CA ASP A 10 24.32 23.16 4.38
C ASP A 10 23.41 24.23 3.74
N CYS A 11 22.31 23.79 3.12
CA CYS A 11 21.41 24.67 2.38
C CYS A 11 19.93 24.34 2.63
N GLU A 12 19.10 25.37 2.60
CA GLU A 12 17.64 25.29 2.73
C GLU A 12 16.99 25.67 1.40
N TYR A 13 16.03 24.86 0.93
CA TYR A 13 15.18 25.20 -0.21
C TYR A 13 13.73 25.30 0.22
N THR A 14 13.01 26.27 -0.34
CA THR A 14 11.56 26.38 -0.14
C THR A 14 10.87 25.51 -1.18
N ALA A 15 10.03 24.58 -0.73
CA ALA A 15 9.23 23.74 -1.61
C ALA A 15 7.82 24.32 -1.76
N THR A 16 7.38 24.41 -3.01
CA THR A 16 6.03 24.86 -3.36
C THR A 16 5.17 23.65 -3.64
N TYR A 17 3.97 23.62 -3.07
CA TYR A 17 3.03 22.54 -3.32
C TYR A 17 2.66 22.53 -4.80
N TRP A 18 2.84 21.39 -5.46
CA TRP A 18 2.58 21.27 -6.86
C TRP A 18 1.19 20.69 -7.10
N ASN A 19 0.26 21.60 -7.44
CA ASN A 19 -1.07 21.23 -7.89
C ASN A 19 -0.97 20.44 -9.20
N LEU A 20 -1.25 19.14 -9.12
CA LEU A 20 -1.35 18.28 -10.29
C LEU A 20 -2.44 18.83 -11.21
N PRO A 21 -2.15 19.07 -12.51
CA PRO A 21 -3.16 19.59 -13.42
C PRO A 21 -4.39 18.67 -13.46
N LYS A 22 -5.59 19.27 -13.34
CA LYS A 22 -6.89 18.58 -13.31
C LYS A 22 -7.09 17.63 -12.11
N HIS A 23 -6.43 17.91 -10.99
CA HIS A 23 -6.55 17.13 -9.77
C HIS A 23 -6.80 18.07 -8.58
N ASN A 24 -7.95 17.92 -7.94
CA ASN A 24 -8.39 18.78 -6.84
C ASN A 24 -8.48 18.05 -5.49
N GLU A 25 -8.21 16.75 -5.45
CA GLU A 25 -8.32 15.99 -4.21
C GLU A 25 -7.09 16.30 -3.33
N PRO A 26 -7.32 16.64 -2.04
CA PRO A 26 -6.25 17.02 -1.13
C PRO A 26 -5.43 15.79 -0.73
N PHE A 27 -4.11 16.00 -0.61
CA PHE A 27 -3.22 15.10 0.12
C PHE A 27 -3.30 15.40 1.61
N GLU A 28 -2.74 14.51 2.43
CA GLU A 28 -2.57 14.76 3.87
C GLU A 28 -1.74 16.04 4.11
N PRO A 29 -2.12 16.88 5.07
CA PRO A 29 -1.35 18.06 5.41
C PRO A 29 0.01 17.63 5.98
N LEU A 30 1.06 18.36 5.62
CA LEU A 30 2.36 18.16 6.25
C LEU A 30 2.27 18.52 7.74
N PRO A 31 2.75 17.66 8.65
CA PRO A 31 2.72 17.94 10.09
C PRO A 31 3.80 18.94 10.52
N THR A 32 4.63 19.43 9.59
CA THR A 32 5.73 20.35 9.86
C THR A 32 5.99 21.29 8.69
N ASP A 33 6.46 22.50 9.01
CA ASP A 33 6.92 23.48 8.03
C ASP A 33 8.39 23.26 7.63
N THR A 34 9.14 22.39 8.32
CA THR A 34 10.56 22.15 8.00
C THR A 34 10.89 20.67 8.05
N ILE A 35 11.43 20.16 6.94
CA ILE A 35 11.89 18.79 6.76
C ILE A 35 13.41 18.80 6.64
N VAL A 36 14.08 17.95 7.41
CA VAL A 36 15.54 17.82 7.43
C VAL A 36 15.94 16.53 6.72
N VAL A 37 16.66 16.67 5.61
CA VAL A 37 17.26 15.56 4.87
C VAL A 37 18.72 15.41 5.33
N PRO A 38 19.10 14.27 5.91
CA PRO A 38 20.46 14.01 6.40
C PRO A 38 21.49 13.94 5.25
N HIS A 39 22.76 13.76 5.61
CA HIS A 39 23.94 13.98 4.77
C HIS A 39 24.05 13.17 3.47
N SER A 40 23.14 12.23 3.24
CA SER A 40 23.16 11.35 2.09
C SER A 40 21.76 11.04 1.59
N LEU A 41 21.71 10.65 0.31
CA LEU A 41 20.52 10.12 -0.32
C LEU A 41 20.72 8.64 -0.60
N LEU A 42 19.62 7.91 -0.66
CA LEU A 42 19.59 6.52 -1.09
C LEU A 42 19.15 6.47 -2.54
N ILE A 43 19.78 5.62 -3.32
CA ILE A 43 19.45 5.46 -4.73
C ILE A 43 19.13 4.00 -5.02
N ASN A 44 18.00 3.79 -5.69
CA ASN A 44 17.54 2.46 -6.09
C ASN A 44 17.47 2.41 -7.61
N ARG A 45 18.46 1.79 -8.28
CA ARG A 45 18.44 1.62 -9.73
C ARG A 45 17.53 0.45 -10.09
N ALA A 46 17.05 0.45 -11.34
CA ALA A 46 16.34 -0.71 -11.87
C ALA A 46 17.23 -1.97 -11.77
N GLY A 47 16.79 -2.95 -10.97
CA GLY A 47 17.52 -4.21 -10.73
C GLY A 47 18.41 -4.20 -9.50
N ASP A 48 18.61 -3.05 -8.84
CA ASP A 48 19.34 -3.02 -7.57
C ASP A 48 18.57 -3.77 -6.50
N ARG A 49 19.31 -4.56 -5.72
CA ARG A 49 18.74 -5.37 -4.66
C ARG A 49 18.74 -4.65 -3.31
N ILE A 50 19.62 -3.66 -3.15
CA ILE A 50 19.82 -2.88 -1.93
C ILE A 50 20.05 -1.44 -2.39
N PRO A 51 19.38 -0.44 -1.78
CA PRO A 51 19.65 0.96 -2.07
C PRO A 51 21.12 1.29 -1.79
N HIS A 52 21.74 2.09 -2.65
CA HIS A 52 23.10 2.58 -2.45
C HIS A 52 23.06 3.98 -1.85
N GLU A 53 23.95 4.28 -0.93
CA GLU A 53 24.13 5.64 -0.43
C GLU A 53 24.91 6.47 -1.46
N VAL A 54 24.44 7.68 -1.73
CA VAL A 54 25.11 8.65 -2.61
C VAL A 54 25.20 10.01 -1.92
N THR A 55 26.31 10.71 -2.18
CA THR A 55 26.47 12.09 -1.71
C THR A 55 25.60 13.03 -2.51
N PHE A 56 25.29 14.21 -1.96
CA PHE A 56 24.56 15.24 -2.70
C PHE A 56 25.31 15.73 -3.94
N GLU A 57 26.63 15.86 -3.88
CA GLU A 57 27.47 16.21 -5.03
C GLU A 57 27.27 15.19 -6.17
N GLN A 58 27.31 13.90 -5.86
CA GLN A 58 27.05 12.85 -6.84
C GLN A 58 25.63 12.93 -7.38
N ALA A 59 24.64 13.13 -6.50
CA ALA A 59 23.23 13.20 -6.88
C ALA A 59 22.91 14.39 -7.81
N GLY A 60 23.59 15.53 -7.66
CA GLY A 60 23.35 16.74 -8.47
C GLY A 60 23.50 16.51 -9.98
N HIS A 61 24.34 15.56 -10.38
CA HIS A 61 24.56 15.19 -11.79
C HIS A 61 23.47 14.26 -12.37
N TRP A 62 22.48 13.84 -11.59
CA TRP A 62 21.50 12.85 -12.01
C TRP A 62 20.35 13.47 -12.79
N GLY A 63 19.89 12.78 -13.83
CA GLY A 63 18.88 13.32 -14.76
C GLY A 63 19.47 14.10 -15.95
N TYR A 64 20.79 14.33 -15.97
CA TYR A 64 21.48 14.86 -17.16
C TYR A 64 21.84 13.78 -18.19
N GLU A 65 22.17 12.58 -17.74
CA GLU A 65 22.58 11.47 -18.60
C GLU A 65 21.42 10.49 -18.86
N GLU A 66 21.21 10.14 -20.13
CA GLU A 66 20.25 9.11 -20.52
C GLU A 66 20.71 7.73 -20.03
N GLY A 67 19.85 7.01 -19.31
CA GLY A 67 20.11 5.64 -18.84
C GLY A 67 20.30 5.49 -17.32
N HIS A 68 20.47 6.59 -16.58
CA HIS A 68 20.46 6.56 -15.12
C HIS A 68 19.02 6.63 -14.59
N CYS A 69 18.31 5.50 -14.70
CA CYS A 69 16.98 5.33 -14.13
C CYS A 69 17.09 5.09 -12.62
N ALA A 70 16.82 6.12 -11.81
CA ALA A 70 16.56 5.91 -10.40
C ALA A 70 15.62 6.96 -9.83
N VAL A 71 14.71 6.49 -8.99
CA VAL A 71 14.13 7.34 -7.96
C VAL A 71 15.18 7.45 -6.88
N ILE A 72 15.53 8.69 -6.53
CA ILE A 72 16.39 8.97 -5.38
C ILE A 72 15.48 9.10 -4.17
N TYR A 73 15.77 8.33 -3.14
CA TYR A 73 15.06 8.30 -1.88
C TYR A 73 15.83 9.10 -0.83
N GLY A 74 15.15 9.94 -0.08
CA GLY A 74 15.68 10.54 1.13
C GLY A 74 14.84 10.09 2.32
N GLN A 75 15.46 9.48 3.32
CA GLN A 75 14.85 9.40 4.64
C GLN A 75 15.03 10.75 5.30
N ALA A 76 13.95 11.45 5.64
CA ALA A 76 14.00 12.77 6.25
C ALA A 76 13.23 12.77 7.56
N HIS A 77 13.38 13.82 8.37
CA HIS A 77 12.68 13.97 9.63
C HIS A 77 12.20 15.40 9.83
N SER A 78 11.19 15.59 10.66
CA SER A 78 10.83 16.90 11.19
C SER A 78 11.93 17.43 12.12
N VAL A 79 11.99 18.74 12.34
CA VAL A 79 13.05 19.37 13.17
C VAL A 79 13.08 18.81 14.61
N ASP A 80 11.93 18.46 15.16
CA ASP A 80 11.78 17.84 16.48
C ASP A 80 12.01 16.32 16.48
N GLY A 81 12.19 15.72 15.31
CA GLY A 81 12.36 14.27 15.12
C GLY A 81 11.10 13.44 15.36
N SER A 82 9.92 14.07 15.53
CA SER A 82 8.67 13.37 15.82
C SER A 82 8.12 12.60 14.61
N THR A 83 8.38 13.07 13.39
CA THR A 83 7.89 12.48 12.15
C THR A 83 9.04 12.15 11.22
N THR A 84 9.00 10.95 10.63
CA THR A 84 9.95 10.53 9.59
C THR A 84 9.25 10.46 8.24
N PHE A 85 9.92 10.94 7.20
CA PHE A 85 9.41 11.05 5.84
C PHE A 85 10.25 10.22 4.87
N CYS A 86 9.61 9.74 3.81
CA CYS A 86 10.26 9.23 2.61
C CYS A 86 10.09 10.26 1.50
N LEU A 87 11.20 10.76 0.97
CA LEU A 87 11.23 11.74 -0.11
C LEU A 87 11.69 11.04 -1.39
N ARG A 88 10.87 11.08 -2.45
CA ARG A 88 11.21 10.52 -3.76
C ARG A 88 11.45 11.66 -4.74
N PHE A 89 12.69 11.81 -5.19
CA PHE A 89 13.12 12.93 -6.02
C PHE A 89 13.20 12.57 -7.51
N ILE A 90 12.77 13.52 -8.34
CA ILE A 90 13.16 13.65 -9.75
C ILE A 90 13.99 14.93 -9.85
N LEU A 91 15.28 14.76 -10.11
CA LEU A 91 16.23 15.86 -10.25
C LEU A 91 16.27 16.36 -11.69
N ASN A 92 16.71 17.61 -11.88
CA ASN A 92 16.94 18.22 -13.19
C ASN A 92 15.74 18.07 -14.14
N VAL A 93 14.52 18.30 -13.64
CA VAL A 93 13.25 17.98 -14.32
C VAL A 93 13.22 18.48 -15.76
N GLY A 94 13.68 19.71 -16.01
CA GLY A 94 13.69 20.32 -17.35
C GLY A 94 14.57 19.60 -18.39
N VAL A 95 15.52 18.76 -17.97
CA VAL A 95 16.32 17.87 -18.83
C VAL A 95 15.70 16.49 -18.85
N SER A 96 15.40 15.93 -17.67
CA SER A 96 14.80 14.63 -17.44
C SER A 96 13.49 14.38 -18.23
N THR A 97 12.78 15.45 -18.61
CA THR A 97 11.51 15.37 -19.34
C THR A 97 11.59 15.64 -20.85
N ARG A 98 12.78 15.81 -21.43
CA ARG A 98 12.91 16.16 -22.86
C ARG A 98 12.71 14.97 -23.79
N ASN A 99 13.24 13.81 -23.43
CA ASN A 99 13.14 12.59 -24.23
C ASN A 99 12.07 11.66 -23.64
N ARG A 100 10.94 11.53 -24.35
CA ARG A 100 9.79 10.71 -23.92
C ARG A 100 10.03 9.19 -23.98
N GLU A 101 11.12 8.76 -24.61
CA GLU A 101 11.53 7.35 -24.68
C GLU A 101 12.57 7.00 -23.61
N SER A 102 13.06 8.00 -22.87
CA SER A 102 14.05 7.78 -21.82
C SER A 102 13.43 7.13 -20.58
N LEU A 103 14.21 6.30 -19.89
CA LEU A 103 13.81 5.71 -18.61
C LEU A 103 13.49 6.77 -17.55
N THR A 104 14.22 7.89 -17.55
CA THR A 104 13.99 9.01 -16.63
C THR A 104 12.61 9.62 -16.82
N TRP A 105 12.18 9.82 -18.07
CA TRP A 105 10.82 10.25 -18.37
C TRP A 105 9.77 9.25 -17.87
N HIS A 106 10.00 7.95 -18.08
CA HIS A 106 9.08 6.92 -17.58
C HIS A 106 8.97 6.92 -16.05
N THR A 107 10.07 7.09 -15.32
CA THR A 107 10.08 7.23 -13.86
C THR A 107 9.35 8.48 -13.41
N TYR A 108 9.58 9.62 -14.07
CA TYR A 108 8.82 10.85 -13.82
C TYR A 108 7.30 10.62 -14.00
N VAL A 109 6.89 10.03 -15.12
CA VAL A 109 5.47 9.72 -15.38
C VAL A 109 4.91 8.77 -14.32
N ARG A 110 5.67 7.75 -13.91
CA ARG A 110 5.24 6.79 -12.88
C ARG A 110 5.06 7.47 -11.53
N LEU A 111 5.96 8.36 -11.11
CA LEU A 111 5.80 9.15 -9.88
C LEU A 111 4.52 10.01 -9.90
N LEU A 112 4.22 10.65 -11.03
CA LEU A 112 2.97 11.42 -11.16
C LEU A 112 1.73 10.53 -11.12
N LYS A 113 1.78 9.38 -11.77
CA LYS A 113 0.67 8.41 -11.75
C LYS A 113 0.44 7.88 -10.34
N ASP A 114 1.51 7.54 -9.63
CA ASP A 114 1.45 7.07 -8.24
C ASP A 114 0.78 8.12 -7.34
N ALA A 115 1.29 9.36 -7.34
CA ALA A 115 0.71 10.43 -6.55
C ALA A 115 -0.77 10.68 -6.87
N ARG A 116 -1.16 10.67 -8.16
CA ARG A 116 -2.57 10.80 -8.57
C ARG A 116 -3.43 9.61 -8.14
N PHE A 117 -2.88 8.40 -8.23
CA PHE A 117 -3.61 7.20 -7.86
C PHE A 117 -3.87 7.21 -6.36
N HIS A 118 -2.86 7.60 -5.59
CA HIS A 118 -2.90 7.67 -4.15
C HIS A 118 -3.98 8.64 -3.67
N SER A 119 -3.90 9.92 -4.06
CA SER A 119 -4.90 10.91 -3.67
C SER A 119 -6.31 10.60 -4.14
N LYS A 120 -6.47 9.93 -5.28
CA LYS A 120 -7.78 9.64 -5.85
C LYS A 120 -8.46 8.41 -5.26
N TYR A 121 -7.67 7.39 -4.93
CA TYR A 121 -8.21 6.07 -4.64
C TYR A 121 -7.79 5.53 -3.28
N LEU A 122 -6.69 5.99 -2.69
CA LEU A 122 -6.09 5.36 -1.51
C LEU A 122 -6.26 6.17 -0.22
N THR A 123 -6.94 7.31 -0.24
CA THR A 123 -7.12 8.18 0.94
C THR A 123 -7.63 7.44 2.18
N LYS A 124 -8.55 6.48 2.03
CA LYS A 124 -9.05 5.67 3.16
C LYS A 124 -8.16 4.49 3.56
N ALA A 125 -7.14 4.19 2.77
CA ALA A 125 -6.17 3.12 3.03
C ALA A 125 -4.87 3.67 3.64
N GLU A 126 -4.70 5.00 3.67
CA GLU A 126 -3.54 5.67 4.24
C GLU A 126 -3.39 5.37 5.72
N GLY A 127 -2.16 5.15 6.18
CA GLY A 127 -1.84 4.78 7.55
C GLY A 127 -2.21 3.33 7.93
N VAL A 128 -3.05 2.66 7.14
CA VAL A 128 -3.47 1.27 7.41
C VAL A 128 -2.59 0.26 6.69
N PHE A 129 -2.54 0.33 5.35
CA PHE A 129 -1.72 -0.55 4.51
C PHE A 129 -1.08 0.18 3.32
N VAL A 130 -1.28 1.50 3.23
CA VAL A 130 -0.61 2.42 2.32
C VAL A 130 -0.03 3.56 3.17
N PRO A 131 1.17 4.09 2.87
CA PRO A 131 1.70 5.22 3.63
C PRO A 131 0.85 6.47 3.46
N LEU A 132 0.85 7.35 4.47
CA LEU A 132 0.35 8.72 4.29
C LEU A 132 1.11 9.41 3.16
N HIS A 133 0.43 10.14 2.28
CA HIS A 133 1.07 10.90 1.20
C HIS A 133 0.80 12.38 1.37
N TYR A 134 1.88 13.15 1.53
CA TYR A 134 1.84 14.59 1.81
C TYR A 134 1.96 15.46 0.54
N GLY A 135 1.90 14.81 -0.63
CA GLY A 135 1.78 15.46 -1.92
C GLY A 135 3.06 15.53 -2.75
N LEU A 136 2.95 16.24 -3.87
CA LEU A 136 4.06 16.56 -4.76
C LEU A 136 4.49 18.00 -4.54
N TRP A 137 5.79 18.21 -4.57
CA TRP A 137 6.42 19.48 -4.24
C TRP A 137 7.46 19.84 -5.29
N LEU A 138 7.54 21.11 -5.66
CA LEU A 138 8.51 21.65 -6.59
C LEU A 138 9.50 22.54 -5.84
N MET A 139 10.79 22.34 -6.11
CA MET A 139 11.89 23.15 -5.58
C MET A 139 12.80 23.64 -6.70
N GLU A 140 13.27 24.87 -6.59
CA GLU A 140 14.38 25.40 -7.39
C GLU A 140 15.65 25.30 -6.55
N THR A 141 16.59 24.46 -6.97
CA THR A 141 17.83 24.15 -6.25
C THR A 141 19.08 24.71 -6.95
N GLY A 142 18.89 25.63 -7.90
CA GLY A 142 19.95 26.33 -8.60
C GLY A 142 20.96 25.39 -9.25
N ASP A 143 22.25 25.65 -9.03
CA ASP A 143 23.36 24.92 -9.67
C ASP A 143 23.51 23.47 -9.19
N TRP A 144 22.85 23.07 -8.09
CA TRP A 144 22.95 21.69 -7.59
C TRP A 144 22.17 20.70 -8.46
N ALA A 145 20.86 20.89 -8.59
CA ALA A 145 19.98 19.96 -9.31
C ALA A 145 18.86 20.65 -10.09
N GLY A 146 19.01 21.96 -10.36
CA GLY A 146 18.06 22.75 -11.13
C GLY A 146 16.66 22.74 -10.53
N ASN A 147 15.67 22.35 -11.34
CA ASN A 147 14.31 22.14 -10.84
C ASN A 147 14.13 20.70 -10.39
N VAL A 148 13.64 20.52 -9.17
CA VAL A 148 13.42 19.24 -8.52
C VAL A 148 11.94 19.06 -8.21
N ILE A 149 11.40 17.90 -8.59
CA ILE A 149 10.10 17.43 -8.10
C ILE A 149 10.34 16.41 -7.00
N CYS A 150 9.61 16.52 -5.91
CA CYS A 150 9.68 15.62 -4.77
C CYS A 150 8.27 15.13 -4.40
N SER A 151 8.08 13.81 -4.30
CA SER A 151 6.94 13.22 -3.61
C SER A 151 7.34 12.95 -2.17
N ILE A 152 6.50 13.38 -1.22
CA ILE A 152 6.74 13.18 0.21
C ILE A 152 5.68 12.23 0.74
N THR A 153 6.10 11.13 1.35
CA THR A 153 5.22 10.19 2.05
C THR A 153 5.74 9.95 3.46
N GLN A 154 4.94 9.28 4.29
CA GLN A 154 5.41 8.68 5.54
C GLN A 154 6.59 7.74 5.26
N TRP A 155 7.58 7.74 6.15
CA TRP A 155 8.59 6.69 6.19
C TRP A 155 8.01 5.43 6.81
N CYS A 156 8.15 4.31 6.10
CA CYS A 156 7.50 3.06 6.47
C CYS A 156 8.50 1.92 6.71
N GLY A 157 9.77 2.24 6.93
CA GLY A 157 10.83 1.27 7.20
C GLY A 157 11.44 0.65 5.93
N LYS A 158 11.59 -0.68 5.94
CA LYS A 158 12.44 -1.41 4.99
C LYS A 158 11.65 -2.32 4.07
N SER A 159 12.12 -2.44 2.84
CA SER A 159 11.44 -3.29 1.85
C SER A 159 11.57 -4.77 2.14
N TRP A 160 10.56 -5.56 1.77
CA TRP A 160 10.56 -7.00 1.90
C TRP A 160 11.71 -7.64 1.12
N ASN A 161 12.11 -7.07 -0.03
CA ASN A 161 13.27 -7.54 -0.79
C ASN A 161 14.59 -7.52 0.03
N GLU A 162 14.75 -6.54 0.91
CA GLU A 162 15.88 -6.45 1.84
C GLU A 162 15.69 -7.43 3.00
N LEU A 163 14.52 -7.38 3.65
CA LEU A 163 14.25 -8.10 4.88
C LEU A 163 14.15 -9.62 4.70
N SER A 164 13.68 -10.08 3.53
CA SER A 164 13.51 -11.52 3.23
C SER A 164 14.83 -12.30 3.21
N ARG A 165 15.98 -11.63 3.33
CA ARG A 165 17.33 -12.23 3.37
C ARG A 165 17.97 -12.16 4.76
N THR A 166 17.20 -11.72 5.74
CA THR A 166 17.62 -11.59 7.13
C THR A 166 16.81 -12.56 7.99
N ASP A 167 17.05 -12.53 9.29
CA ASP A 167 16.22 -13.23 10.29
C ASP A 167 14.78 -12.67 10.39
N MET A 168 14.48 -11.53 9.74
CA MET A 168 13.12 -11.02 9.56
C MET A 168 12.28 -11.84 8.58
N ASN A 169 12.88 -12.77 7.83
CA ASN A 169 12.16 -13.69 6.95
C ASN A 169 11.46 -14.82 7.74
N THR A 170 10.58 -14.44 8.67
CA THR A 170 9.78 -15.37 9.48
C THR A 170 8.46 -15.67 8.79
N GLU A 171 7.85 -16.81 9.12
CA GLU A 171 6.51 -17.16 8.65
C GLU A 171 5.48 -16.09 9.03
N ALA A 172 5.55 -15.56 10.25
CA ALA A 172 4.66 -14.50 10.71
C ALA A 172 4.76 -13.22 9.86
N ASN A 173 5.97 -12.80 9.48
CA ASN A 173 6.16 -11.64 8.60
C ASN A 173 5.71 -11.91 7.16
N ARG A 174 5.88 -13.15 6.66
CA ARG A 174 5.30 -13.53 5.36
C ARG A 174 3.77 -13.48 5.40
N ILE A 175 3.16 -13.94 6.49
CA ILE A 175 1.70 -13.92 6.67
C ILE A 175 1.20 -12.48 6.73
N LEU A 176 1.93 -11.60 7.41
CA LEU A 176 1.65 -10.17 7.44
C LEU A 176 1.65 -9.58 6.01
N VAL A 177 2.69 -9.84 5.21
CA VAL A 177 2.76 -9.38 3.81
C VAL A 177 1.59 -9.94 2.97
N GLY A 178 1.30 -11.23 3.11
CA GLY A 178 0.18 -11.87 2.41
C GLY A 178 -1.16 -11.22 2.76
N ARG A 179 -1.39 -10.97 4.05
CA ARG A 179 -2.57 -10.28 4.57
C ARG A 179 -2.68 -8.85 4.01
N THR A 180 -1.61 -8.08 3.99
CA THR A 180 -1.59 -6.72 3.42
C THR A 180 -1.99 -6.72 1.95
N MET A 181 -1.55 -7.73 1.18
CA MET A 181 -1.97 -7.90 -0.20
C MET A 181 -3.45 -8.30 -0.32
N GLU A 182 -3.97 -9.13 0.57
CA GLU A 182 -5.41 -9.42 0.61
C GLU A 182 -6.24 -8.15 0.86
N LEU A 183 -5.81 -7.29 1.78
CA LEU A 183 -6.46 -6.01 2.08
C LEU A 183 -6.52 -5.11 0.83
N LEU A 184 -5.43 -4.98 0.09
CA LEU A 184 -5.40 -4.20 -1.15
C LEU A 184 -6.44 -4.71 -2.18
N HIS A 185 -6.54 -6.03 -2.32
CA HIS A 185 -7.47 -6.63 -3.27
C HIS A 185 -8.93 -6.56 -2.82
N ASP A 186 -9.20 -6.65 -1.52
CA ASP A 186 -10.54 -6.40 -0.97
C ASP A 186 -10.95 -4.94 -1.09
N TYR A 187 -9.98 -4.03 -1.02
CA TYR A 187 -10.13 -2.61 -1.35
C TYR A 187 -10.37 -2.36 -2.85
N GLY A 188 -10.30 -3.40 -3.69
CA GLY A 188 -10.63 -3.31 -5.12
C GLY A 188 -9.50 -2.77 -5.98
N VAL A 189 -8.26 -2.93 -5.54
CA VAL A 189 -7.05 -2.52 -6.26
C VAL A 189 -6.19 -3.73 -6.61
N THR A 190 -5.61 -3.71 -7.82
CA THR A 190 -4.45 -4.54 -8.19
C THR A 190 -3.23 -3.65 -8.31
N HIS A 191 -2.09 -4.09 -7.78
CA HIS A 191 -0.87 -3.31 -7.81
C HIS A 191 -0.23 -3.29 -9.21
N GLY A 192 -0.30 -4.41 -9.93
CA GLY A 192 0.19 -4.52 -11.31
C GLY A 192 1.70 -4.71 -11.44
N GLY A 193 2.39 -5.00 -10.34
CA GLY A 193 3.85 -5.06 -10.30
C GLY A 193 4.38 -5.63 -9.00
N ILE A 194 3.95 -6.84 -8.64
CA ILE A 194 4.49 -7.66 -7.54
C ILE A 194 5.01 -9.02 -8.06
N VAL A 195 4.89 -9.26 -9.37
CA VAL A 195 5.16 -10.53 -10.04
C VAL A 195 6.66 -10.85 -10.08
N TYR A 196 7.52 -9.84 -10.16
CA TYR A 196 8.95 -10.06 -10.32
C TYR A 196 9.70 -9.96 -8.98
N PRO A 197 10.82 -10.68 -8.79
CA PRO A 197 11.63 -10.54 -7.58
C PRO A 197 12.07 -9.10 -7.29
N ALA A 198 12.26 -8.27 -8.32
CA ALA A 198 12.59 -6.85 -8.19
C ALA A 198 11.44 -6.03 -7.59
N ASP A 199 10.20 -6.51 -7.71
CA ASP A 199 9.00 -5.83 -7.25
C ASP A 199 8.70 -6.06 -5.75
N ARG A 200 9.41 -6.99 -5.11
CA ARG A 200 9.40 -7.17 -3.63
C ARG A 200 9.78 -5.89 -2.88
N ARG A 201 10.32 -4.89 -3.58
CA ARG A 201 10.66 -3.60 -3.03
C ARG A 201 9.44 -2.71 -2.73
N HIS A 202 8.28 -3.00 -3.32
CA HIS A 202 7.04 -2.24 -3.12
C HIS A 202 6.29 -2.62 -1.83
N LEU A 203 6.71 -3.71 -1.19
CA LEU A 203 6.19 -4.16 0.10
C LEU A 203 7.17 -3.71 1.17
N ILE A 204 6.73 -2.89 2.12
CA ILE A 204 7.56 -2.30 3.16
C ILE A 204 7.06 -2.77 4.53
N LEU A 205 7.98 -3.18 5.41
CA LEU A 205 7.68 -3.40 6.82
C LEU A 205 8.32 -2.29 7.64
N ASP A 206 7.52 -1.68 8.51
CA ASP A 206 7.97 -0.61 9.39
C ASP A 206 8.66 -1.17 10.62
N VAL A 207 9.92 -1.56 10.41
CA VAL A 207 10.78 -2.12 11.44
C VAL A 207 11.29 -1.06 12.43
N ASP A 208 11.07 0.22 12.11
CA ASP A 208 11.45 1.37 12.92
C ASP A 208 10.25 1.93 13.71
N ALA A 209 9.07 1.30 13.58
CA ALA A 209 7.86 1.75 14.26
C ALA A 209 8.07 1.80 15.79
N PRO A 210 7.68 2.92 16.44
CA PRO A 210 7.94 3.13 17.86
C PRO A 210 7.20 2.09 18.71
N GLY A 211 7.86 1.66 19.79
CA GLY A 211 7.26 0.74 20.76
C GLY A 211 7.31 -0.75 20.38
N LEU A 212 7.79 -1.11 19.19
CA LEU A 212 7.96 -2.52 18.82
C LEU A 212 9.26 -3.09 19.39
N SER A 213 9.14 -4.20 20.12
CA SER A 213 10.31 -4.98 20.51
C SER A 213 10.82 -5.83 19.34
N ARG A 214 12.06 -6.32 19.45
CA ARG A 214 12.60 -7.29 18.49
C ARG A 214 11.70 -8.53 18.34
N ALA A 215 11.10 -8.98 19.43
CA ALA A 215 10.20 -10.13 19.41
C ALA A 215 8.92 -9.80 18.63
N ASP A 216 8.38 -8.59 18.76
CA ASP A 216 7.20 -8.16 17.99
C ASP A 216 7.49 -8.12 16.49
N LEU A 217 8.66 -7.60 16.12
CA LEU A 217 9.13 -7.57 14.73
C LEU A 217 9.29 -8.97 14.11
N LEU A 218 9.72 -9.96 14.89
CA LEU A 218 9.84 -11.34 14.40
C LEU A 218 8.50 -12.08 14.34
N ASN A 219 7.49 -11.60 15.07
CA ASN A 219 6.16 -12.21 15.19
C ASN A 219 5.08 -11.49 14.35
N GLY A 220 5.46 -10.80 13.27
CA GLY A 220 4.46 -10.25 12.33
C GLY A 220 3.65 -9.07 12.86
N LYS A 221 4.17 -8.34 13.86
CA LYS A 221 3.46 -7.19 14.46
C LYS A 221 3.90 -5.83 13.93
N ALA A 222 4.89 -5.79 13.04
CA ALA A 222 5.25 -4.54 12.37
C ALA A 222 4.08 -4.07 11.47
N PRO A 223 3.85 -2.75 11.33
CA PRO A 223 3.04 -2.25 10.23
C PRO A 223 3.64 -2.69 8.88
N CYS A 224 2.77 -2.99 7.92
CA CYS A 224 3.18 -3.36 6.58
C CYS A 224 2.42 -2.52 5.55
N TYR A 225 3.18 -1.93 4.62
CA TYR A 225 2.68 -0.97 3.66
C TYR A 225 3.00 -1.39 2.23
N ILE A 226 2.15 -0.98 1.31
CA ILE A 226 2.35 -1.12 -0.13
C ILE A 226 2.62 0.27 -0.71
N VAL A 227 3.62 0.38 -1.59
CA VAL A 227 4.04 1.65 -2.22
C VAL A 227 4.19 1.50 -3.74
N ASP A 228 4.21 2.62 -4.47
CA ASP A 228 4.46 2.67 -5.92
C ASP A 228 3.32 2.12 -6.79
N PHE A 229 2.16 2.77 -6.69
CA PHE A 229 0.93 2.53 -7.43
C PHE A 229 0.91 3.14 -8.83
N GLY A 230 2.08 3.51 -9.39
CA GLY A 230 2.15 4.13 -10.71
C GLY A 230 1.62 3.25 -11.85
N ASP A 231 1.55 1.93 -11.65
CA ASP A 231 1.00 0.94 -12.58
C ASP A 231 -0.27 0.24 -12.04
N ALA A 232 -0.79 0.68 -10.89
CA ALA A 232 -1.95 0.09 -10.25
C ALA A 232 -3.24 0.34 -11.01
N ARG A 233 -4.24 -0.52 -10.76
CA ARG A 233 -5.58 -0.44 -11.35
C ARG A 233 -6.64 -0.58 -10.29
N THR A 234 -7.69 0.22 -10.39
CA THR A 234 -8.88 0.14 -9.53
C THR A 234 -9.98 -0.71 -10.13
N ARG A 235 -11.11 -0.83 -9.41
CA ARG A 235 -12.27 -1.62 -9.79
C ARG A 235 -11.93 -3.10 -10.01
N HIS A 236 -10.89 -3.56 -9.33
CA HIS A 236 -10.52 -4.97 -9.33
C HIS A 236 -11.58 -5.76 -8.56
N ALA A 237 -12.42 -6.49 -9.28
CA ALA A 237 -13.30 -7.49 -8.68
C ALA A 237 -12.47 -8.75 -8.37
N CYS A 238 -11.78 -8.75 -7.22
CA CYS A 238 -10.94 -9.86 -6.83
C CYS A 238 -11.77 -11.15 -6.71
N THR A 239 -11.49 -12.14 -7.56
CA THR A 239 -12.14 -13.45 -7.56
C THR A 239 -11.33 -14.51 -6.82
N ARG A 240 -10.44 -14.11 -5.89
CA ARG A 240 -9.65 -15.08 -5.12
C ARG A 240 -10.55 -16.02 -4.32
N ARG A 241 -10.18 -17.29 -4.29
CA ARG A 241 -10.95 -18.42 -3.70
C ARG A 241 -10.27 -19.05 -2.49
N VAL A 242 -9.02 -18.69 -2.26
CA VAL A 242 -8.21 -19.08 -1.10
C VAL A 242 -7.52 -17.86 -0.55
N PRO A 243 -7.26 -17.82 0.77
CA PRO A 243 -6.49 -16.75 1.38
C PRO A 243 -5.00 -16.83 1.02
N VAL A 244 -4.27 -15.74 1.22
CA VAL A 244 -2.81 -15.70 1.04
C VAL A 244 -2.14 -16.16 2.33
N LEU A 245 -2.16 -17.48 2.55
CA LEU A 245 -1.64 -18.18 3.72
C LEU A 245 -0.83 -19.40 3.28
N PRO A 246 -0.03 -20.04 4.16
CA PRO A 246 0.60 -21.32 3.85
C PRO A 246 -0.43 -22.38 3.41
N LEU A 247 -0.21 -22.97 2.24
CA LEU A 247 -1.04 -23.97 1.59
C LEU A 247 -0.25 -25.25 1.36
N ASP A 248 -0.89 -26.39 1.59
CA ASP A 248 -0.29 -27.72 1.52
C ASP A 248 -0.24 -28.31 0.09
N ALA A 249 -0.44 -27.49 -0.94
CA ALA A 249 -0.41 -27.90 -2.34
C ALA A 249 -0.05 -26.74 -3.29
N LEU A 250 0.53 -27.11 -4.45
CA LEU A 250 0.74 -26.21 -5.57
C LEU A 250 -0.60 -25.81 -6.22
N LEU A 251 -0.82 -24.51 -6.41
CA LEU A 251 -1.98 -23.95 -7.10
C LEU A 251 -1.58 -23.19 -8.36
N PHE A 252 -2.40 -23.34 -9.40
CA PHE A 252 -2.35 -22.50 -10.59
C PHE A 252 -3.18 -21.22 -10.40
N PRO A 253 -2.90 -20.13 -11.15
CA PRO A 253 -3.65 -18.87 -11.05
C PRO A 253 -5.17 -19.02 -11.16
N LYS A 254 -5.65 -19.97 -11.97
CA LYS A 254 -7.09 -20.26 -12.10
C LYS A 254 -7.72 -20.83 -10.83
N GLN A 255 -6.95 -21.61 -10.06
CA GLN A 255 -7.43 -22.18 -8.79
C GLN A 255 -7.43 -21.12 -7.70
N VAL A 256 -6.37 -20.30 -7.63
CA VAL A 256 -6.30 -19.15 -6.72
C VAL A 256 -7.43 -18.17 -7.02
N GLY A 257 -7.74 -17.92 -8.29
CA GLY A 257 -8.79 -17.00 -8.73
C GLY A 257 -8.33 -15.54 -8.85
N CYS A 258 -7.04 -15.26 -8.64
CA CYS A 258 -6.42 -13.98 -8.95
C CYS A 258 -4.95 -14.22 -9.32
N ALA A 259 -4.49 -13.69 -10.47
CA ALA A 259 -3.14 -13.92 -10.95
C ALA A 259 -2.10 -13.27 -10.03
N GLU A 260 -2.27 -11.99 -9.69
CA GLU A 260 -1.35 -11.25 -8.82
C GLU A 260 -1.22 -11.93 -7.44
N LEU A 261 -2.32 -12.42 -6.86
CA LEU A 261 -2.23 -13.12 -5.57
C LEU A 261 -1.66 -14.54 -5.69
N ALA A 262 -1.74 -15.19 -6.86
CA ALA A 262 -1.01 -16.43 -7.10
C ALA A 262 0.50 -16.17 -7.11
N ASP A 263 0.92 -15.06 -7.73
CA ASP A 263 2.32 -14.64 -7.72
C ASP A 263 2.79 -14.26 -6.30
N VAL A 264 1.92 -13.63 -5.49
CA VAL A 264 2.20 -13.35 -4.07
C VAL A 264 2.36 -14.65 -3.26
N LEU A 265 1.50 -15.65 -3.47
CA LEU A 265 1.63 -16.96 -2.82
C LEU A 265 2.97 -17.63 -3.15
N GLU A 266 3.41 -17.55 -4.41
CA GLU A 266 4.71 -18.06 -4.84
C GLU A 266 5.86 -17.26 -4.20
N LEU A 267 5.76 -15.93 -4.23
CA LEU A 267 6.75 -15.01 -3.67
C LEU A 267 6.99 -15.24 -2.17
N LEU A 268 5.94 -15.59 -1.42
CA LEU A 268 5.98 -15.86 0.02
C LEU A 268 6.32 -17.31 0.37
N GLU A 269 6.53 -18.17 -0.65
CA GLU A 269 6.76 -19.61 -0.50
C GLU A 269 5.62 -20.29 0.27
N PHE A 270 4.39 -19.85 0.04
CA PHE A 270 3.18 -20.38 0.67
C PHE A 270 2.58 -21.56 -0.10
N MET A 271 3.20 -22.02 -1.17
CA MET A 271 2.76 -23.21 -1.91
C MET A 271 3.81 -24.33 -1.79
N ASP A 272 3.35 -25.53 -1.47
CA ASP A 272 4.17 -26.74 -1.57
C ASP A 272 4.32 -27.17 -3.03
N ASN A 273 5.42 -26.76 -3.66
CA ASN A 273 5.78 -27.10 -5.04
C ASN A 273 5.98 -28.61 -5.27
N SER A 274 6.13 -29.41 -4.21
CA SER A 274 6.30 -30.87 -4.31
C SER A 274 4.97 -31.63 -4.33
N ARG A 275 3.90 -31.01 -3.82
CA ARG A 275 2.59 -31.65 -3.65
C ARG A 275 1.57 -31.10 -4.63
N LYS A 276 1.03 -31.98 -5.46
CA LYS A 276 -0.11 -31.65 -6.32
C LYS A 276 -1.37 -31.54 -5.49
N LEU A 277 -2.26 -30.64 -5.90
CA LEU A 277 -3.61 -30.54 -5.34
C LEU A 277 -4.31 -31.90 -5.42
N SER A 278 -4.73 -32.43 -4.26
CA SER A 278 -5.47 -33.69 -4.16
C SER A 278 -6.71 -33.50 -3.28
N PRO A 279 -7.76 -34.34 -3.41
CA PRO A 279 -8.97 -34.23 -2.59
C PRO A 279 -8.72 -34.27 -1.08
N ASP A 280 -7.63 -34.93 -0.64
CA ASP A 280 -7.29 -35.05 0.78
C ASP A 280 -6.53 -33.83 1.33
N SER A 281 -6.02 -32.95 0.47
CA SER A 281 -5.28 -31.74 0.86
C SER A 281 -6.20 -30.69 1.49
N ASP A 282 -5.69 -29.95 2.47
CA ASP A 282 -6.46 -28.89 3.13
C ASP A 282 -6.74 -27.73 2.18
N THR A 283 -5.83 -27.48 1.24
CA THR A 283 -6.02 -26.53 0.13
C THR A 283 -7.22 -26.90 -0.75
N TYR A 284 -7.41 -28.18 -1.08
CA TYR A 284 -8.58 -28.62 -1.84
C TYR A 284 -9.87 -28.41 -1.06
N LYS A 285 -9.87 -28.79 0.23
CA LYS A 285 -11.02 -28.57 1.11
C LYS A 285 -11.37 -27.10 1.24
N ALA A 286 -10.39 -26.20 1.28
CA ALA A 286 -10.62 -24.77 1.29
C ALA A 286 -11.30 -24.27 0.01
N LEU A 287 -10.85 -24.74 -1.16
CA LEU A 287 -11.47 -24.42 -2.45
C LEU A 287 -12.92 -24.96 -2.54
N GLU A 288 -13.14 -26.20 -2.13
CA GLU A 288 -14.47 -26.81 -2.09
C GLU A 288 -15.39 -26.07 -1.13
N TRP A 289 -14.89 -25.72 0.05
CA TRP A 289 -15.64 -24.93 1.03
C TRP A 289 -16.04 -23.57 0.47
N TYR A 290 -15.14 -22.87 -0.22
CA TYR A 290 -15.44 -21.58 -0.86
C TYR A 290 -16.59 -21.71 -1.86
N ASP A 291 -16.52 -22.71 -2.74
CA ASP A 291 -17.53 -22.91 -3.79
C ASP A 291 -18.90 -23.29 -3.20
N GLU A 292 -18.91 -24.18 -2.19
CA GLU A 292 -20.14 -24.60 -1.50
C GLU A 292 -20.77 -23.45 -0.71
N TYR A 293 -19.96 -22.72 0.06
CA TYR A 293 -20.44 -21.60 0.85
C TYR A 293 -20.99 -20.47 -0.04
N SER A 294 -20.26 -20.11 -1.11
CA SER A 294 -20.72 -19.11 -2.09
C SER A 294 -22.06 -19.50 -2.73
N ARG A 295 -22.24 -20.78 -3.06
CA ARG A 295 -23.48 -21.29 -3.66
C ARG A 295 -24.64 -21.31 -2.67
N ARG A 296 -24.38 -21.59 -1.40
CA ARG A 296 -25.40 -21.61 -0.33
C ARG A 296 -25.83 -20.21 0.09
N PHE A 297 -24.92 -19.24 0.02
CA PHE A 297 -25.17 -17.85 0.41
C PHE A 297 -24.89 -16.87 -0.75
N PRO A 298 -25.66 -16.94 -1.86
CA PRO A 298 -25.37 -16.18 -3.09
C PRO A 298 -25.58 -14.66 -2.96
N HIS A 299 -26.15 -14.21 -1.84
CA HIS A 299 -26.33 -12.79 -1.53
C HIS A 299 -25.10 -12.17 -0.84
N LEU A 300 -24.18 -12.99 -0.34
CA LEU A 300 -22.96 -12.50 0.29
C LEU A 300 -21.97 -12.01 -0.76
N LYS A 301 -21.21 -10.95 -0.43
CA LYS A 301 -20.11 -10.48 -1.28
C LYS A 301 -18.97 -11.49 -1.22
N ALA A 302 -18.12 -11.51 -2.25
CA ALA A 302 -16.95 -12.40 -2.27
C ALA A 302 -16.00 -12.14 -1.08
N SER A 303 -15.88 -10.89 -0.62
CA SER A 303 -15.15 -10.52 0.60
C SER A 303 -15.67 -11.28 1.83
N ASP A 304 -16.99 -11.31 2.01
CA ASP A 304 -17.64 -11.91 3.17
C ASP A 304 -17.44 -13.43 3.18
N VAL A 305 -17.52 -14.07 2.01
CA VAL A 305 -17.21 -15.50 1.86
C VAL A 305 -15.77 -15.79 2.26
N ARG A 306 -14.82 -14.92 1.91
CA ARG A 306 -13.40 -15.09 2.26
C ARG A 306 -13.15 -14.90 3.75
N LEU A 307 -13.82 -13.94 4.39
CA LEU A 307 -13.78 -13.77 5.84
C LEU A 307 -14.33 -15.00 6.55
N ALA A 308 -15.48 -15.51 6.09
CA ALA A 308 -16.07 -16.73 6.61
C ALA A 308 -15.12 -17.93 6.46
N GLN A 309 -14.49 -18.07 5.28
CA GLN A 309 -13.52 -19.13 4.99
C GLN A 309 -12.32 -19.07 5.95
N ARG A 310 -11.74 -17.86 6.12
CA ARG A 310 -10.59 -17.66 7.00
C ARG A 310 -10.94 -18.01 8.45
N ALA A 311 -12.05 -17.48 8.95
CA ALA A 311 -12.51 -17.73 10.32
C ALA A 311 -12.88 -19.20 10.58
N LYS A 312 -13.35 -19.94 9.57
CA LYS A 312 -13.68 -21.37 9.73
C LYS A 312 -12.48 -22.29 9.59
N LEU A 313 -11.67 -22.10 8.56
CA LEU A 313 -10.65 -23.07 8.16
C LEU A 313 -9.24 -22.72 8.64
N PHE A 314 -8.98 -21.45 8.98
CA PHE A 314 -7.66 -20.93 9.34
C PHE A 314 -7.69 -20.23 10.70
N LYS A 315 -8.27 -20.88 11.71
CA LYS A 315 -8.52 -20.30 13.05
C LYS A 315 -7.27 -19.87 13.80
N ASP A 316 -6.15 -20.55 13.55
CA ASP A 316 -4.87 -20.26 14.19
C ASP A 316 -4.09 -19.15 13.47
N MET A 317 -4.61 -18.66 12.34
CA MET A 317 -3.98 -17.59 11.56
C MET A 317 -4.55 -16.23 11.98
N PRO A 318 -3.75 -15.14 11.95
CA PRO A 318 -4.24 -13.80 12.24
C PRO A 318 -5.46 -13.44 11.39
N PRO A 319 -6.48 -12.76 11.95
CA PRO A 319 -7.64 -12.30 11.19
C PRO A 319 -7.21 -11.30 10.11
N LEU A 320 -7.98 -11.21 9.03
CA LEU A 320 -7.74 -10.22 7.97
C LEU A 320 -8.05 -8.79 8.46
N TYR A 321 -9.15 -8.65 9.21
CA TYR A 321 -9.59 -7.43 9.89
C TYR A 321 -9.69 -7.73 11.41
N PRO A 322 -8.64 -7.41 12.20
CA PRO A 322 -8.59 -7.65 13.63
C PRO A 322 -9.74 -7.04 14.43
N GLU A 323 -10.29 -5.94 13.93
CA GLU A 323 -11.42 -5.19 14.48
C GLU A 323 -12.78 -5.86 14.22
N LEU A 324 -12.84 -6.86 13.33
CA LEU A 324 -14.07 -7.57 13.01
C LEU A 324 -14.12 -8.92 13.73
N ILE A 325 -15.16 -9.10 14.53
CA ILE A 325 -15.54 -10.38 15.12
C ILE A 325 -16.42 -11.12 14.12
N VAL A 326 -15.95 -12.30 13.70
CA VAL A 326 -16.69 -13.19 12.80
C VAL A 326 -17.35 -14.30 13.62
N SER A 327 -18.68 -14.30 13.66
CA SER A 327 -19.46 -15.33 14.35
C SER A 327 -20.35 -16.13 13.38
N PHE A 328 -20.87 -17.26 13.84
CA PHE A 328 -21.60 -18.20 13.00
C PHE A 328 -22.84 -18.77 13.69
N GLU A 329 -23.97 -18.81 12.99
CA GLU A 329 -25.23 -19.41 13.48
C GLU A 329 -25.70 -20.55 12.58
N GLY A 330 -26.21 -21.62 13.19
CA GLY A 330 -26.78 -22.77 12.49
C GLY A 330 -25.83 -23.97 12.34
N PRO A 331 -26.29 -25.04 11.67
CA PRO A 331 -25.58 -26.32 11.65
C PRO A 331 -24.31 -26.28 10.78
N GLU A 332 -23.24 -26.88 11.31
CA GLU A 332 -21.98 -27.13 10.58
C GLU A 332 -22.21 -28.08 9.39
N PRO A 333 -21.34 -28.05 8.35
CA PRO A 333 -20.13 -27.24 8.22
C PRO A 333 -20.34 -25.86 7.55
N TYR A 334 -21.59 -25.46 7.30
CA TYR A 334 -21.95 -24.23 6.58
C TYR A 334 -23.00 -23.42 7.35
N SER A 335 -22.60 -22.96 8.53
CA SER A 335 -23.34 -21.99 9.35
C SER A 335 -23.34 -20.60 8.69
N LYS A 336 -24.40 -19.81 8.89
CA LYS A 336 -24.48 -18.43 8.39
C LYS A 336 -23.53 -17.53 9.19
N MET A 337 -22.68 -16.77 8.51
CA MET A 337 -21.78 -15.81 9.13
C MET A 337 -22.51 -14.52 9.56
N PHE A 338 -22.08 -13.95 10.68
CA PHE A 338 -22.39 -12.60 11.14
C PHE A 338 -21.09 -11.86 11.43
N LEU A 339 -21.12 -10.54 11.24
CA LEU A 339 -19.99 -9.65 11.50
C LEU A 339 -20.41 -8.66 12.58
N GLU A 340 -19.56 -8.51 13.58
CA GLU A 340 -19.69 -7.51 14.63
C GLU A 340 -18.36 -6.75 14.72
N ILE A 341 -18.40 -5.45 15.00
CA ILE A 341 -17.20 -4.71 15.36
C ILE A 341 -16.88 -5.05 16.81
N ASP A 342 -15.60 -5.29 17.11
CA ASP A 342 -15.16 -5.53 18.48
C ASP A 342 -15.55 -4.32 19.35
N PRO A 343 -16.40 -4.49 20.38
CA PRO A 343 -16.85 -3.38 21.22
C PRO A 343 -15.72 -2.76 22.05
N ASP A 344 -14.61 -3.48 22.25
CA ASP A 344 -13.42 -2.99 22.93
C ASP A 344 -12.47 -2.25 21.96
N TRP A 345 -12.83 -2.17 20.67
CA TRP A 345 -12.08 -1.39 19.70
C TRP A 345 -12.34 0.10 19.90
N ASP A 346 -11.32 0.78 20.42
CA ASP A 346 -11.35 2.22 20.62
C ASP A 346 -11.21 2.95 19.27
N GLU A 347 -12.34 3.45 18.75
CA GLU A 347 -12.41 4.23 17.51
C GLU A 347 -11.44 5.44 17.51
N GLU A 348 -11.08 5.99 18.68
CA GLU A 348 -10.13 7.11 18.78
C GLU A 348 -8.69 6.74 18.39
N THR A 349 -8.34 5.45 18.42
CA THR A 349 -6.94 5.00 18.21
C THR A 349 -6.53 5.00 16.72
N VAL A 350 -7.48 5.11 15.80
CA VAL A 350 -7.22 5.11 14.34
C VAL A 350 -7.87 6.30 13.61
N LEU A 351 -8.80 7.03 14.23
CA LEU A 351 -9.53 8.14 13.59
C LEU A 351 -9.47 9.48 14.35
N SER A 352 -8.31 9.84 14.92
CA SER A 352 -8.05 11.25 15.28
C SER A 352 -7.67 12.07 14.04
N VAL A 353 -8.63 12.20 13.11
CA VAL A 353 -8.68 13.31 12.16
C VAL A 353 -9.86 14.16 12.59
N ASP A 354 -9.56 15.27 13.26
CA ASP A 354 -10.54 16.22 13.79
C ASP A 354 -11.64 16.52 12.76
N SER A 355 -12.86 16.07 13.05
CA SER A 355 -14.05 16.44 12.28
C SER A 355 -14.35 17.92 12.54
N ALA A 356 -14.07 18.78 11.56
CA ALA A 356 -14.60 20.14 11.55
C ALA A 356 -16.12 20.12 11.24
N ASP A 357 -16.86 20.78 12.14
CA ASP A 357 -18.28 21.13 12.16
C ASP A 357 -19.09 21.09 10.84
N ASP A 358 -20.26 20.42 10.87
CA ASP A 358 -21.47 20.89 10.16
C ASP A 358 -22.76 20.52 10.94
N PRO A 359 -23.59 21.49 11.36
CA PRO A 359 -24.81 21.23 12.10
C PRO A 359 -26.02 21.07 11.18
N ARG A 360 -26.66 19.88 11.19
CA ARG A 360 -28.12 19.76 11.03
C ARG A 360 -28.63 18.36 11.37
N ALA A 361 -29.56 18.32 12.32
CA ALA A 361 -30.37 17.18 12.69
C ALA A 361 -31.55 16.98 11.73
N ASP A 362 -31.91 15.72 11.45
CA ASP A 362 -33.29 15.23 11.61
C ASP A 362 -33.31 13.69 11.71
N SER A 363 -34.46 13.14 12.05
CA SER A 363 -34.64 12.05 13.02
C SER A 363 -35.37 10.79 12.48
N THR A 364 -35.14 9.63 13.15
CA THR A 364 -35.90 8.34 13.15
C THR A 364 -35.78 7.43 11.90
N SER A 365 -35.61 6.08 11.92
CA SER A 365 -35.71 4.96 12.90
C SER A 365 -35.06 3.66 12.31
N PRO A 366 -35.11 2.49 12.98
CA PRO A 366 -33.95 1.60 13.24
C PRO A 366 -33.34 0.91 12.00
N GLU A 367 -32.06 1.21 11.77
CA GLU A 367 -31.22 0.65 10.72
C GLU A 367 -30.57 -0.68 11.14
N THR A 368 -30.37 -1.55 10.16
CA THR A 368 -29.85 -2.91 10.32
C THR A 368 -28.32 -2.94 10.17
N VAL A 369 -27.66 -3.86 10.86
CA VAL A 369 -26.20 -4.12 10.85
C VAL A 369 -25.56 -4.26 9.45
N ALA A 370 -26.34 -4.37 8.37
CA ALA A 370 -25.88 -4.29 6.99
C ALA A 370 -25.32 -2.90 6.62
N ASP A 371 -25.71 -1.84 7.33
CA ASP A 371 -25.35 -0.46 6.97
C ASP A 371 -23.90 -0.10 7.36
N HIS A 372 -23.20 -0.84 8.22
CA HIS A 372 -21.84 -0.45 8.65
C HIS A 372 -20.72 -0.89 7.69
N LEU A 373 -20.86 -2.03 7.02
CA LEU A 373 -19.90 -2.46 5.99
C LEU A 373 -20.19 -1.77 4.64
N ASP A 374 -21.45 -1.46 4.36
CA ASP A 374 -21.87 -0.68 3.20
C ASP A 374 -21.62 0.83 3.39
N VAL A 375 -21.65 1.40 4.60
CA VAL A 375 -21.17 2.78 4.82
C VAL A 375 -19.64 2.89 4.70
N ALA A 376 -18.88 1.85 5.01
CA ALA A 376 -17.43 1.82 4.79
C ALA A 376 -17.07 1.61 3.31
N ILE A 377 -17.82 0.76 2.57
CA ILE A 377 -17.52 0.32 1.20
C ILE A 377 -18.33 1.06 0.10
N ASP A 378 -19.57 1.51 0.33
CA ASP A 378 -20.35 2.31 -0.64
C ASP A 378 -19.95 3.80 -0.61
N LYS A 379 -19.46 4.33 0.54
CA LYS A 379 -18.71 5.60 0.53
C LYS A 379 -17.41 5.53 -0.29
N LEU A 380 -16.99 4.35 -0.76
CA LEU A 380 -15.81 4.13 -1.61
C LEU A 380 -16.16 3.90 -3.10
N ARG A 381 -17.44 3.77 -3.47
CA ARG A 381 -17.84 3.35 -4.83
C ARG A 381 -18.58 4.39 -5.67
N ASP A 382 -19.14 5.43 -5.08
CA ASP A 382 -19.91 6.43 -5.83
C ASP A 382 -19.08 7.67 -6.20
N THR A 383 -18.24 7.53 -7.23
CA THR A 383 -17.93 8.62 -8.18
C THR A 383 -17.72 8.04 -9.58
N GLU A 384 -18.77 8.05 -10.39
CA GLU A 384 -18.59 8.04 -11.85
C GLU A 384 -18.20 9.46 -12.29
N PRO A 385 -17.09 9.66 -13.01
CA PRO A 385 -16.99 10.81 -13.88
C PRO A 385 -17.68 10.48 -15.20
N GLU A 386 -18.78 11.19 -15.47
CA GLU A 386 -19.24 11.41 -16.83
C GLU A 386 -18.09 11.95 -17.69
N ASP A 387 -18.01 11.48 -18.93
CA ASP A 387 -17.15 12.05 -19.98
C ASP A 387 -17.36 13.56 -20.08
N PRO A 388 -16.28 14.32 -20.34
CA PRO A 388 -16.29 15.02 -21.61
C PRO A 388 -14.94 15.05 -22.33
N VAL A 389 -14.97 14.59 -23.59
CA VAL A 389 -14.75 15.39 -24.81
C VAL A 389 -13.66 16.49 -24.73
N VAL A 390 -12.58 16.25 -25.48
CA VAL A 390 -11.86 17.10 -26.48
C VAL A 390 -11.53 18.58 -26.15
N ALA A 391 -10.41 19.02 -26.76
CA ALA A 391 -9.92 20.38 -27.05
C ALA A 391 -8.91 20.95 -26.03
N LEU A 392 -7.77 21.56 -26.41
CA LEU A 392 -7.19 22.04 -27.68
C LEU A 392 -5.66 22.13 -27.49
N ALA A 393 -4.87 21.86 -28.54
CA ALA A 393 -4.06 22.80 -29.34
C ALA A 393 -2.78 23.31 -28.67
#